data_AF-A0A537WVK9-F1
#
_entry.id   AF-A0A537WVK9-F1
#
_cell.length_a   1.000
_cell.length_b   1.000
_cell.length_c   1.000
_cell.angle_alpha   90.00
_cell.angle_beta   90.00
_cell.angle_gamma   90.00
#
_symmetry.space_group_name_H-M   'P 1'
#
loop_
_entity.id
_entity.type
_entity.pdbx_description
1 polymer ?
#
loop_
_entity_poly.entity_id
_entity_poly.type
_entity_poly.pdbx_seq_one_letter_code
_entity_poly.pdbx_strand_id
1 'polypeptide(L)'
;MAAQRDRVRGPRGSPLRDRARRGERGAGRSAAAQRRRDPGHGPARLGRAADADGHRDLARRRQHRRQSGHGRGDDPVRAGRVKLPGGGRVPADAPWRHHAGDPVSRPRSFARDEGGQAVVLFAALALGLISMIGLAIDAGLLYSARRSAQDAADAAAIAGAIVMRQEGDPEDIIAAARDDAARNGYSESDVTIEYPPLTGAHAGNILYIRVTLATHARGAILPGPRAITVSAVGTIDTTAPPPAIWASGGRKKNDPALEAVHGSTISVTGSDVVIASKSRAAAKVDRDSTVTVASPNQILVVGGTSGDGFTPTPKKVGKVEPDPFAGFPKPSVDGLPVQDCCDTVLRPGVYPDGLTKLPHGTVTMQPGIYILKGRGLDVGDHTTLTGAGVFIYLTDKDYPFAKKQDRQRQCGDVNISGEIHLTAPTSGPYQGMTLYEDPRCKNMAIELKKSTALDITGAIYLPTAALVVNDTALTLTSAVVVQSITAEHGASVSVQLDPLRAAPPRGDPRLAE
;
A
#
# COMPACT_ATOMS: atom_id res chain seq x y z
N MET A 1 -47.68 -29.81 28.57
CA MET A 1 -48.76 -29.28 29.45
C MET A 1 -48.62 -27.76 29.55
N ALA A 2 -49.69 -27.06 29.96
CA ALA A 2 -49.91 -25.59 29.91
C ALA A 2 -48.67 -24.70 30.17
N ALA A 3 -48.41 -23.56 29.49
CA ALA A 3 -49.21 -22.53 28.81
C ALA A 3 -49.71 -21.36 29.70
N GLN A 4 -48.97 -20.23 29.68
CA GLN A 4 -49.46 -18.85 29.92
C GLN A 4 -48.36 -17.88 29.41
N ARG A 5 -48.42 -17.25 28.23
CA ARG A 5 -49.28 -16.15 27.72
C ARG A 5 -49.24 -14.85 28.56
N ASP A 6 -48.33 -13.96 28.18
CA ASP A 6 -48.40 -12.53 28.47
C ASP A 6 -48.81 -11.71 27.23
N ARG A 7 -49.55 -10.61 27.45
CA ARG A 7 -50.08 -9.73 26.40
C ARG A 7 -49.67 -8.27 26.65
N VAL A 8 -48.84 -7.75 25.73
CA VAL A 8 -49.16 -6.57 24.89
C VAL A 8 -49.89 -5.38 25.57
N ARG A 9 -49.14 -4.28 25.87
CA ARG A 9 -49.32 -2.92 25.29
C ARG A 9 -48.47 -1.83 25.98
N GLY A 10 -47.79 -1.00 25.20
CA GLY A 10 -47.53 0.41 25.55
C GLY A 10 -48.76 1.29 25.20
N PRO A 11 -48.66 2.64 25.02
CA PRO A 11 -47.43 3.40 24.70
C PRO A 11 -47.38 4.88 25.20
N ARG A 12 -46.44 5.66 24.64
CA ARG A 12 -46.41 7.16 24.46
C ARG A 12 -46.23 8.06 25.69
N GLY A 13 -45.39 9.10 25.56
CA GLY A 13 -45.56 10.35 26.32
C GLY A 13 -44.32 11.18 26.66
N SER A 14 -43.68 11.79 25.66
CA SER A 14 -42.70 12.91 25.72
C SER A 14 -43.21 14.15 26.51
N PRO A 15 -42.45 15.29 26.63
CA PRO A 15 -41.00 15.57 26.68
C PRO A 15 -40.63 16.62 27.80
N LEU A 16 -39.47 17.32 27.65
CA LEU A 16 -39.04 18.55 28.35
C LEU A 16 -38.49 18.32 29.80
N ARG A 17 -37.51 19.08 30.31
CA ARG A 17 -37.07 20.46 30.00
C ARG A 17 -35.62 20.73 30.46
N ASP A 18 -34.96 21.73 29.88
CA ASP A 18 -33.71 22.33 30.37
C ASP A 18 -33.78 22.82 31.83
N ARG A 19 -32.67 22.66 32.57
CA ARG A 19 -32.05 23.77 33.33
C ARG A 19 -30.65 23.42 33.89
N ALA A 20 -29.68 24.29 33.60
CA ALA A 20 -28.37 24.30 34.26
C ALA A 20 -28.40 25.09 35.58
N ARG A 21 -27.54 24.73 36.55
CA ARG A 21 -26.71 25.66 37.35
C ARG A 21 -25.71 24.94 38.27
N ARG A 22 -24.58 25.63 38.49
CA ARG A 22 -23.62 25.65 39.63
C ARG A 22 -23.95 24.76 40.85
N GLY A 23 -23.01 24.10 41.53
CA GLY A 23 -21.54 24.13 41.46
C GLY A 23 -20.89 24.66 42.76
N GLU A 24 -20.30 23.76 43.55
CA GLU A 24 -19.45 24.00 44.75
C GLU A 24 -18.38 22.89 44.78
N ARG A 25 -17.07 23.18 44.83
CA ARG A 25 -16.24 23.62 45.98
C ARG A 25 -16.07 22.54 47.08
N GLY A 26 -14.91 21.91 47.09
CA GLY A 26 -14.29 21.23 48.24
C GLY A 26 -12.78 21.46 48.19
N ALA A 27 -12.14 21.80 49.31
CA ALA A 27 -10.76 22.32 49.33
C ALA A 27 -9.92 21.78 50.49
N GLY A 28 -8.61 21.61 50.23
CA GLY A 28 -7.50 21.38 51.18
C GLY A 28 -6.19 21.67 50.40
N ARG A 29 -5.27 22.62 50.71
CA ARG A 29 -4.73 23.18 51.97
C ARG A 29 -4.13 22.10 52.88
N SER A 30 -2.87 22.13 53.37
CA SER A 30 -1.70 23.06 53.24
C SER A 30 -0.38 22.23 53.40
N ALA A 31 0.88 22.70 53.47
CA ALA A 31 1.55 24.02 53.53
C ALA A 31 2.97 23.94 52.85
N ALA A 32 3.69 25.02 52.52
CA ALA A 32 4.73 25.79 53.26
C ALA A 32 5.99 24.97 53.74
N ALA A 33 7.23 25.46 53.65
CA ALA A 33 7.68 26.86 53.83
C ALA A 33 9.05 27.27 53.18
N GLN A 34 9.18 28.58 52.87
CA GLN A 34 10.30 29.54 53.07
C GLN A 34 11.73 29.24 52.54
N ARG A 35 12.46 30.05 51.73
CA ARG A 35 12.76 31.52 51.59
C ARG A 35 13.92 32.10 52.43
N ARG A 36 14.99 32.54 51.74
CA ARG A 36 15.90 33.75 51.90
C ARG A 36 16.94 33.68 50.73
N ARG A 37 17.15 34.66 49.83
CA ARG A 37 17.83 35.99 49.90
C ARG A 37 19.24 35.96 50.48
N ASP A 38 20.31 36.58 49.95
CA ASP A 38 20.67 37.33 48.71
C ASP A 38 22.26 37.41 48.69
N PRO A 39 22.98 38.31 47.97
CA PRO A 39 23.28 38.39 46.54
C PRO A 39 24.81 38.44 46.20
N GLY A 40 25.21 38.42 44.90
CA GLY A 40 26.58 38.87 44.53
C GLY A 40 27.12 38.65 43.11
N HIS A 41 27.43 39.77 42.42
CA HIS A 41 28.51 39.99 41.42
C HIS A 41 28.55 39.28 40.04
N GLY A 42 28.51 40.12 38.99
CA GLY A 42 29.56 40.10 37.93
C GLY A 42 29.15 39.61 36.53
N PRO A 43 29.33 40.38 35.43
CA PRO A 43 28.68 40.07 34.15
C PRO A 43 29.63 39.76 32.97
N ALA A 44 29.14 39.00 31.97
CA ALA A 44 29.62 39.05 30.59
C ALA A 44 28.54 38.65 29.56
N ARG A 45 28.21 39.60 28.65
CA ARG A 45 28.09 39.49 27.18
C ARG A 45 27.53 38.19 26.55
N LEU A 46 26.66 38.20 25.54
CA LEU A 46 26.13 39.28 24.67
C LEU A 46 24.84 38.77 23.99
N GLY A 47 23.90 39.65 23.61
CA GLY A 47 22.66 39.23 22.95
C GLY A 47 22.03 40.27 22.02
N ARG A 48 22.03 39.93 20.72
CA ARG A 48 21.11 40.34 19.62
C ARG A 48 21.07 41.78 19.11
N ALA A 49 20.61 41.84 17.85
CA ALA A 49 20.16 42.98 17.03
C ALA A 49 21.28 43.86 16.44
N ALA A 50 21.21 44.31 15.18
CA ALA A 50 20.32 43.96 14.06
C ALA A 50 20.97 44.39 12.73
N ASP A 51 20.53 43.80 11.62
CA ASP A 51 20.58 44.26 10.21
C ASP A 51 20.03 43.07 9.38
N ALA A 52 19.48 43.15 8.18
CA ALA A 52 18.83 44.14 7.32
C ALA A 52 18.53 43.35 6.01
N ASP A 53 17.68 43.85 5.12
CA ASP A 53 17.28 43.21 3.85
C ASP A 53 16.53 41.85 3.97
N GLY A 54 15.66 41.42 3.06
CA GLY A 54 15.20 41.97 1.78
C GLY A 54 14.50 40.85 0.99
N HIS A 55 13.71 41.18 -0.05
CA HIS A 55 12.94 40.25 -0.92
C HIS A 55 11.74 39.56 -0.23
N ARG A 56 10.46 39.92 -0.49
CA ARG A 56 9.65 39.96 -1.72
C ARG A 56 9.37 38.61 -2.41
N ASP A 57 8.07 38.27 -2.36
CA ASP A 57 7.24 37.66 -3.42
C ASP A 57 7.63 36.30 -4.01
N LEU A 58 6.82 35.28 -3.72
CA LEU A 58 5.77 34.79 -4.66
C LEU A 58 5.04 33.56 -4.09
N ALA A 59 3.82 33.74 -3.56
CA ALA A 59 2.93 32.62 -3.21
C ALA A 59 1.44 32.99 -3.30
N ARG A 60 0.79 32.71 -4.43
CA ARG A 60 -0.69 32.54 -4.48
C ARG A 60 -1.10 31.41 -5.42
N ARG A 61 -1.42 30.25 -4.82
CA ARG A 61 -2.25 29.23 -5.46
C ARG A 61 -3.66 29.78 -5.69
N ARG A 62 -4.25 29.41 -6.83
CA ARG A 62 -5.66 29.66 -7.15
C ARG A 62 -6.56 28.85 -6.22
N GLN A 63 -7.66 29.44 -5.76
CA GLN A 63 -8.87 28.70 -5.38
C GLN A 63 -10.09 29.39 -6.01
N HIS A 64 -10.85 28.63 -6.79
CA HIS A 64 -12.20 29.03 -7.20
C HIS A 64 -13.17 28.76 -6.05
N ARG A 65 -14.05 29.73 -5.72
CA ARG A 65 -15.42 29.39 -5.37
C ARG A 65 -16.42 30.52 -5.64
N ARG A 66 -17.44 30.10 -6.38
CA ARG A 66 -18.76 30.71 -6.68
C ARG A 66 -19.18 31.88 -5.78
N GLN A 67 -19.53 33.00 -6.42
CA GLN A 67 -20.42 34.01 -5.85
C GLN A 67 -21.88 33.73 -6.24
N SER A 68 -22.78 34.01 -5.31
CA SER A 68 -24.23 34.07 -5.49
C SER A 68 -24.79 35.00 -4.40
N GLY A 69 -25.57 36.03 -4.76
CA GLY A 69 -26.25 36.87 -3.76
C GLY A 69 -26.33 38.36 -4.12
N HIS A 70 -27.56 38.88 -4.12
CA HIS A 70 -27.98 40.24 -4.44
C HIS A 70 -27.29 41.40 -3.70
N GLY A 71 -27.31 42.58 -4.32
CA GLY A 71 -27.18 43.90 -3.67
C GLY A 71 -27.51 45.03 -4.66
N ARG A 72 -28.47 45.90 -4.33
CA ARG A 72 -28.85 47.08 -5.14
C ARG A 72 -27.84 48.23 -4.97
N GLY A 73 -27.75 49.10 -5.98
CA GLY A 73 -27.12 50.42 -5.92
C GLY A 73 -27.40 51.16 -7.23
N ASP A 74 -28.01 52.34 -7.15
CA ASP A 74 -28.65 53.04 -8.26
C ASP A 74 -27.72 54.00 -9.05
N ASP A 75 -28.31 54.61 -10.09
CA ASP A 75 -27.97 55.88 -10.75
C ASP A 75 -27.02 55.94 -11.98
N PRO A 76 -27.23 56.92 -12.90
CA PRO A 76 -27.41 56.56 -14.31
C PRO A 76 -26.42 57.19 -15.30
N VAL A 77 -26.26 56.56 -16.48
CA VAL A 77 -25.51 57.13 -17.62
C VAL A 77 -26.32 57.10 -18.93
N ARG A 78 -26.97 58.23 -19.21
CA ARG A 78 -27.18 58.90 -20.51
C ARG A 78 -27.04 58.05 -21.79
N ALA A 79 -28.18 57.60 -22.34
CA ALA A 79 -28.21 56.93 -23.65
C ALA A 79 -28.06 57.91 -24.84
N GLY A 80 -27.12 57.62 -25.74
CA GLY A 80 -26.98 58.30 -27.05
C GLY A 80 -27.94 57.73 -28.09
N ARG A 81 -28.52 58.60 -28.94
CA ARG A 81 -29.48 58.20 -29.97
C ARG A 81 -28.83 57.43 -31.12
N VAL A 82 -29.44 56.32 -31.53
CA VAL A 82 -29.26 55.71 -32.87
C VAL A 82 -30.51 55.99 -33.70
N LYS A 83 -30.36 56.45 -34.94
CA LYS A 83 -31.47 56.77 -35.86
C LYS A 83 -32.01 55.52 -36.55
N LEU A 84 -33.34 55.38 -36.58
CA LEU A 84 -34.05 54.49 -37.49
C LEU A 84 -34.35 55.22 -38.82
N PRO A 85 -34.25 54.58 -39.99
CA PRO A 85 -34.81 55.11 -41.24
C PRO A 85 -36.35 55.07 -41.20
N GLY A 86 -36.99 56.17 -41.57
CA GLY A 86 -38.46 56.29 -41.57
C GLY A 86 -39.13 55.70 -42.82
N GLY A 87 -40.37 55.25 -42.67
CA GLY A 87 -41.18 54.73 -43.79
C GLY A 87 -41.66 55.81 -44.76
N GLY A 88 -41.56 55.51 -46.05
CA GLY A 88 -42.20 56.27 -47.13
C GLY A 88 -43.67 55.90 -47.30
N ARG A 89 -44.53 56.88 -47.60
CA ARG A 89 -46.00 56.73 -47.65
C ARG A 89 -46.48 56.14 -48.97
N VAL A 90 -47.62 55.46 -48.91
CA VAL A 90 -48.45 55.10 -50.08
C VAL A 90 -49.10 56.38 -50.65
N PRO A 91 -49.04 56.62 -51.98
CA PRO A 91 -49.91 57.55 -52.66
C PRO A 91 -51.16 56.85 -53.21
N ALA A 92 -52.30 57.51 -53.11
CA ALA A 92 -53.52 57.15 -53.84
C ALA A 92 -53.69 58.07 -55.07
N ASP A 93 -54.67 57.73 -55.91
CA ASP A 93 -55.35 58.63 -56.87
C ASP A 93 -54.69 58.94 -58.24
N ALA A 94 -54.84 57.98 -59.18
CA ALA A 94 -55.29 58.16 -60.59
C ALA A 94 -54.48 59.05 -61.60
N PRO A 95 -54.74 59.02 -62.93
CA PRO A 95 -55.69 58.18 -63.70
C PRO A 95 -55.06 57.38 -64.88
N TRP A 96 -55.91 56.57 -65.52
CA TRP A 96 -55.62 55.71 -66.66
C TRP A 96 -55.11 56.41 -67.93
N ARG A 97 -54.11 55.80 -68.59
CA ARG A 97 -53.92 55.90 -70.05
C ARG A 97 -53.52 54.54 -70.63
N HIS A 98 -54.28 54.06 -71.62
CA HIS A 98 -53.90 52.91 -72.43
C HIS A 98 -52.84 53.31 -73.45
N HIS A 99 -51.72 52.58 -73.49
CA HIS A 99 -50.97 52.39 -74.74
C HIS A 99 -50.67 50.90 -74.90
N ALA A 100 -50.90 50.41 -76.11
CA ALA A 100 -50.88 48.99 -76.45
C ALA A 100 -49.56 48.62 -77.13
N GLY A 101 -49.18 47.34 -76.99
CA GLY A 101 -48.16 46.69 -77.79
C GLY A 101 -46.72 46.84 -77.28
N ASP A 102 -46.20 45.76 -76.70
CA ASP A 102 -44.98 45.14 -77.25
C ASP A 102 -44.87 43.67 -76.79
N PRO A 103 -44.15 42.80 -77.52
CA PRO A 103 -44.42 41.36 -77.51
C PRO A 103 -43.71 40.57 -76.41
N VAL A 104 -44.32 39.44 -76.05
CA VAL A 104 -43.83 38.44 -75.08
C VAL A 104 -42.42 37.97 -75.46
N SER A 105 -41.44 38.30 -74.62
CA SER A 105 -40.08 37.74 -74.71
C SER A 105 -40.08 36.29 -74.25
N ARG A 106 -39.75 35.39 -75.18
CA ARG A 106 -39.66 33.93 -74.93
C ARG A 106 -38.63 33.62 -73.84
N PRO A 107 -38.89 32.65 -72.94
CA PRO A 107 -37.86 32.18 -72.01
C PRO A 107 -36.70 31.56 -72.81
N ARG A 108 -35.49 32.11 -72.63
CA ARG A 108 -34.28 31.54 -73.22
C ARG A 108 -33.94 30.22 -72.52
N SER A 109 -33.56 29.23 -73.32
CA SER A 109 -33.31 27.85 -72.92
C SER A 109 -32.13 27.72 -71.96
N PHE A 110 -32.38 27.19 -70.76
CA PHE A 110 -31.37 26.69 -69.80
C PHE A 110 -30.77 25.34 -70.25
N ALA A 111 -30.29 25.27 -71.50
CA ALA A 111 -29.75 24.05 -72.09
C ALA A 111 -28.36 24.32 -72.67
N ARG A 112 -27.34 23.74 -72.02
CA ARG A 112 -25.89 23.90 -72.23
C ARG A 112 -25.26 25.12 -71.53
N ASP A 113 -25.06 24.96 -70.22
CA ASP A 113 -24.00 25.66 -69.49
C ASP A 113 -23.19 24.60 -68.71
N GLU A 114 -21.92 24.41 -69.10
CA GLU A 114 -21.01 23.44 -68.48
C GLU A 114 -20.55 23.88 -67.07
N GLY A 115 -20.79 25.16 -66.71
CA GLY A 115 -20.55 25.68 -65.36
C GLY A 115 -21.36 24.99 -64.26
N GLY A 116 -22.48 24.34 -64.59
CA GLY A 116 -23.29 23.59 -63.63
C GLY A 116 -22.60 22.31 -63.11
N GLN A 117 -21.80 21.64 -63.96
CA GLN A 117 -21.13 20.39 -63.59
C GLN A 117 -20.05 20.61 -62.53
N ALA A 118 -19.34 21.75 -62.60
CA ALA A 118 -18.33 22.12 -61.61
C ALA A 118 -18.94 22.27 -60.21
N VAL A 119 -20.16 22.82 -60.09
CA VAL A 119 -20.85 22.97 -58.80
C VAL A 119 -21.23 21.60 -58.21
N VAL A 120 -21.68 20.65 -59.04
CA VAL A 120 -22.01 19.29 -58.58
C VAL A 120 -20.75 18.54 -58.13
N LEU A 121 -19.66 18.62 -58.90
CA LEU A 121 -18.38 18.00 -58.54
C LEU A 121 -17.81 18.61 -57.25
N PHE A 122 -17.85 19.94 -57.12
CA PHE A 122 -17.42 20.65 -55.93
C PHE A 122 -18.26 20.27 -54.69
N ALA A 123 -19.59 20.18 -54.83
CA ALA A 123 -20.47 19.76 -53.75
C ALA A 123 -20.18 18.31 -53.30
N ALA A 124 -19.93 17.39 -54.24
CA ALA A 124 -19.56 16.01 -53.94
C ALA A 124 -18.20 15.91 -53.22
N LEU A 125 -17.19 16.67 -53.68
CA LEU A 125 -15.88 16.73 -53.03
C LEU A 125 -15.94 17.37 -51.64
N ALA A 126 -16.70 18.47 -51.48
CA ALA A 126 -16.92 19.12 -50.19
C ALA A 126 -17.64 18.18 -49.21
N LEU A 127 -18.67 17.45 -49.65
CA LEU A 127 -19.35 16.45 -48.84
C LEU A 127 -18.38 15.34 -48.42
N GLY A 128 -17.56 14.82 -49.35
CA GLY A 128 -16.53 13.83 -49.04
C GLY A 128 -15.51 14.32 -48.00
N LEU A 129 -15.01 15.55 -48.13
CA LEU A 129 -14.10 16.16 -47.16
C LEU A 129 -14.76 16.33 -45.77
N ILE A 130 -16.02 16.78 -45.72
CA ILE A 130 -16.77 16.92 -44.46
C ILE A 130 -16.98 15.53 -43.81
N SER A 131 -17.30 14.50 -44.60
CA SER A 131 -17.42 13.12 -44.10
C SER A 131 -16.10 12.59 -43.54
N MET A 132 -14.97 12.85 -44.21
CA MET A 132 -13.64 12.47 -43.72
C MET A 132 -13.25 13.18 -42.42
N ILE A 133 -13.57 14.48 -42.30
CA ILE A 133 -13.35 15.26 -41.06
C ILE A 133 -14.19 14.67 -39.92
N GLY A 134 -15.46 14.35 -40.16
CA GLY A 134 -16.32 13.73 -39.16
C GLY A 134 -15.87 12.33 -38.74
N LEU A 135 -15.40 11.51 -39.68
CA LEU A 135 -14.80 10.21 -39.35
C LEU A 135 -13.51 10.35 -38.52
N ALA A 136 -12.70 11.38 -38.78
CA ALA A 136 -11.51 11.68 -37.98
C ALA A 136 -11.88 12.15 -36.56
N ILE A 137 -12.95 12.94 -36.41
CA ILE A 137 -13.51 13.31 -35.09
C ILE A 137 -13.98 12.06 -34.34
N ASP A 138 -14.72 11.17 -35.00
CA ASP A 138 -15.21 9.91 -34.42
C ASP A 138 -14.08 8.99 -33.96
N ALA A 139 -13.05 8.82 -34.80
CA ALA A 139 -11.85 8.08 -34.45
C ALA A 139 -11.16 8.72 -33.22
N GLY A 140 -11.07 10.05 -33.17
CA GLY A 140 -10.53 10.79 -32.02
C GLY A 140 -11.35 10.58 -30.74
N LEU A 141 -12.68 10.61 -30.83
CA LEU A 141 -13.58 10.36 -29.69
C LEU A 141 -13.49 8.92 -29.18
N LEU A 142 -13.48 7.93 -30.07
CA LEU A 142 -13.33 6.52 -29.72
C LEU A 142 -11.94 6.22 -29.13
N TYR A 143 -10.89 6.81 -29.69
CA TYR A 143 -9.53 6.68 -29.17
C TYR A 143 -9.38 7.34 -27.79
N SER A 144 -9.94 8.54 -27.61
CA SER A 144 -9.97 9.24 -26.32
C SER A 144 -10.73 8.43 -25.26
N ALA A 145 -11.90 7.88 -25.61
CA ALA A 145 -12.67 7.02 -24.71
C ALA A 145 -11.91 5.74 -24.34
N ARG A 146 -11.26 5.08 -25.30
CA ARG A 146 -10.42 3.91 -25.03
C ARG A 146 -9.23 4.24 -24.13
N ARG A 147 -8.57 5.37 -24.35
CA ARG A 147 -7.47 5.82 -23.49
C ARG A 147 -7.96 6.11 -22.06
N SER A 148 -9.04 6.86 -21.91
CA SER A 148 -9.63 7.14 -20.60
C SER A 148 -10.12 5.88 -19.87
N ALA A 149 -10.49 4.82 -20.60
CA ALA A 149 -10.80 3.53 -20.02
C ALA A 149 -9.53 2.77 -19.60
N GLN A 150 -8.47 2.79 -20.40
CA GLN A 150 -7.19 2.17 -20.04
C GLN A 150 -6.59 2.87 -18.81
N ASP A 151 -6.51 4.20 -18.80
CA ASP A 151 -5.99 4.98 -17.67
C ASP A 151 -6.74 4.65 -16.36
N ALA A 152 -8.06 4.39 -16.43
CA ALA A 152 -8.89 3.98 -15.29
C ALA A 152 -8.70 2.51 -14.89
N ALA A 153 -8.51 1.60 -15.86
CA ALA A 153 -8.21 0.20 -15.60
C ALA A 153 -6.84 0.03 -14.94
N ASP A 154 -5.85 0.77 -15.43
CA ASP A 154 -4.49 0.82 -14.90
C ASP A 154 -4.48 1.35 -13.45
N ALA A 155 -5.20 2.44 -13.18
CA ALA A 155 -5.36 3.00 -11.83
C ALA A 155 -6.03 1.99 -10.87
N ALA A 156 -7.11 1.34 -11.32
CA ALA A 156 -7.80 0.31 -10.53
C ALA A 156 -6.93 -0.93 -10.28
N ALA A 157 -6.13 -1.36 -11.25
CA ALA A 157 -5.20 -2.47 -11.10
C ALA A 157 -4.08 -2.14 -10.09
N ILE A 158 -3.54 -0.92 -10.14
CA ILE A 158 -2.58 -0.42 -9.15
C ILE A 158 -3.22 -0.28 -7.76
N ALA A 159 -4.48 0.19 -7.66
CA ALA A 159 -5.20 0.29 -6.39
C ALA A 159 -5.40 -1.08 -5.71
N GLY A 160 -5.74 -2.11 -6.49
CA GLY A 160 -5.73 -3.49 -6.03
C GLY A 160 -4.35 -3.95 -5.59
N ALA A 161 -3.31 -3.68 -6.39
CA ALA A 161 -1.93 -4.04 -6.06
C ALA A 161 -1.40 -3.34 -4.79
N ILE A 162 -1.84 -2.11 -4.49
CA ILE A 162 -1.54 -1.41 -3.22
C ILE A 162 -2.09 -2.20 -2.03
N VAL A 163 -3.34 -2.66 -2.08
CA VAL A 163 -3.96 -3.40 -0.96
C VAL A 163 -3.43 -4.84 -0.88
N MET A 164 -3.06 -5.44 -2.01
CA MET A 164 -2.32 -6.70 -2.08
C MET A 164 -0.94 -6.62 -1.42
N ARG A 165 -0.27 -5.46 -1.45
CA ARG A 165 0.96 -5.20 -0.68
C ARG A 165 0.71 -4.98 0.81
N GLN A 166 -0.49 -4.57 1.21
CA GLN A 166 -0.86 -4.23 2.58
C GLN A 166 -1.52 -5.39 3.36
N GLU A 167 -1.49 -6.62 2.83
CA GLU A 167 -2.18 -7.79 3.39
C GLU A 167 -3.71 -7.65 3.54
N GLY A 168 -4.37 -6.90 2.65
CA GLY A 168 -5.84 -6.94 2.61
C GLY A 168 -6.34 -8.38 2.37
N ASP A 169 -7.48 -8.75 2.97
CA ASP A 169 -8.16 -10.00 2.60
C ASP A 169 -8.47 -9.93 1.08
N PRO A 170 -8.64 -11.06 0.36
CA PRO A 170 -8.97 -11.04 -1.07
C PRO A 170 -10.19 -10.16 -1.42
N GLU A 171 -11.15 -10.06 -0.48
CA GLU A 171 -12.29 -9.15 -0.55
C GLU A 171 -11.88 -7.66 -0.54
N ASP A 172 -10.92 -7.27 0.30
CA ASP A 172 -10.39 -5.90 0.39
C ASP A 172 -9.62 -5.52 -0.89
N ILE A 173 -8.84 -6.45 -1.45
CA ILE A 173 -8.07 -6.25 -2.69
C ILE A 173 -9.02 -5.97 -3.86
N ILE A 174 -10.07 -6.78 -4.00
CA ILE A 174 -11.11 -6.60 -5.03
C ILE A 174 -11.90 -5.31 -4.77
N ALA A 175 -12.26 -5.02 -3.51
CA ALA A 175 -12.98 -3.81 -3.15
C ALA A 175 -12.18 -2.53 -3.45
N ALA A 176 -10.86 -2.52 -3.24
CA ALA A 176 -10.00 -1.37 -3.53
C ALA A 176 -9.89 -1.08 -5.03
N ALA A 177 -9.70 -2.11 -5.85
CA ALA A 177 -9.73 -1.99 -7.30
C ALA A 177 -11.10 -1.50 -7.81
N ARG A 178 -12.20 -2.01 -7.22
CA ARG A 178 -13.57 -1.61 -7.56
C ARG A 178 -13.89 -0.17 -7.14
N ASP A 179 -13.47 0.26 -5.95
CA ASP A 179 -13.64 1.64 -5.46
C ASP A 179 -12.88 2.65 -6.33
N ASP A 180 -11.66 2.31 -6.78
CA ASP A 180 -10.91 3.18 -7.69
C ASP A 180 -11.57 3.26 -9.08
N ALA A 181 -12.04 2.14 -9.63
CA ALA A 181 -12.83 2.13 -10.87
C ALA A 181 -14.13 2.97 -10.73
N ALA A 182 -14.81 2.89 -9.59
CA ALA A 182 -15.99 3.70 -9.29
C ALA A 182 -15.66 5.19 -9.14
N ARG A 183 -14.52 5.54 -8.52
CA ARG A 183 -14.01 6.93 -8.49
C ARG A 183 -13.65 7.46 -9.87
N ASN A 184 -13.29 6.59 -10.81
CA ASN A 184 -13.10 6.90 -12.23
C ASN A 184 -14.40 6.86 -13.07
N GLY A 185 -15.56 6.64 -12.46
CA GLY A 185 -16.87 6.75 -13.09
C GLY A 185 -17.44 5.47 -13.71
N TYR A 186 -16.85 4.30 -13.44
CA TYR A 186 -17.33 3.00 -13.91
C TYR A 186 -18.27 2.35 -12.88
N SER A 187 -19.37 1.75 -13.33
CA SER A 187 -20.30 1.03 -12.46
C SER A 187 -19.91 -0.42 -12.27
N GLU A 188 -20.47 -1.13 -11.28
CA GLU A 188 -20.09 -2.53 -11.02
C GLU A 188 -20.34 -3.48 -12.21
N SER A 189 -21.30 -3.19 -13.09
CA SER A 189 -21.54 -3.98 -14.31
C SER A 189 -20.48 -3.76 -15.39
N ASP A 190 -19.75 -2.65 -15.31
CA ASP A 190 -18.71 -2.26 -16.27
C ASP A 190 -17.34 -2.82 -15.86
N VAL A 191 -17.22 -3.39 -14.65
CA VAL A 191 -15.96 -3.71 -13.96
C VAL A 191 -15.90 -5.21 -13.63
N THR A 192 -15.02 -5.94 -14.32
CA THR A 192 -14.66 -7.33 -13.96
C THR A 192 -13.28 -7.35 -13.32
N ILE A 193 -13.15 -7.98 -12.15
CA ILE A 193 -11.89 -8.08 -11.40
C ILE A 193 -11.62 -9.55 -11.11
N GLU A 194 -10.41 -10.02 -11.43
CA GLU A 194 -9.93 -11.37 -11.13
C GLU A 194 -8.70 -11.31 -10.22
N TYR A 195 -8.81 -11.90 -9.02
CA TYR A 195 -7.70 -12.05 -8.09
C TYR A 195 -7.73 -13.45 -7.44
N PRO A 196 -6.73 -14.33 -7.72
CA PRO A 196 -5.75 -14.20 -8.80
C PRO A 196 -6.41 -14.25 -10.20
N PRO A 197 -5.72 -13.87 -11.29
CA PRO A 197 -6.22 -14.01 -12.65
C PRO A 197 -6.57 -15.47 -12.96
N LEU A 198 -7.66 -15.71 -13.69
CA LEU A 198 -8.11 -17.08 -13.99
C LEU A 198 -7.46 -17.67 -15.25
N THR A 199 -6.90 -16.82 -16.11
CA THR A 199 -6.41 -17.18 -17.45
C THR A 199 -5.20 -16.34 -17.86
N GLY A 200 -4.45 -16.77 -18.89
CA GLY A 200 -3.29 -16.04 -19.43
C GLY A 200 -1.99 -16.27 -18.64
N ALA A 201 -0.97 -15.45 -18.92
CA ALA A 201 0.41 -15.65 -18.43
C ALA A 201 0.57 -15.64 -16.89
N HIS A 202 -0.40 -15.07 -16.16
CA HIS A 202 -0.40 -14.96 -14.69
C HIS A 202 -1.55 -15.75 -14.04
N ALA A 203 -2.11 -16.74 -14.73
CA ALA A 203 -3.20 -17.56 -14.21
C ALA A 203 -2.82 -18.22 -12.86
N GLY A 204 -3.69 -18.08 -11.86
CA GLY A 204 -3.50 -18.64 -10.52
C GLY A 204 -2.42 -17.96 -9.66
N ASN A 205 -1.71 -16.94 -10.16
CA ASN A 205 -0.66 -16.28 -9.40
C ASN A 205 -1.22 -15.14 -8.51
N ILE A 206 -1.16 -15.33 -7.19
CA ILE A 206 -1.65 -14.39 -6.17
C ILE A 206 -0.85 -13.08 -6.04
N LEU A 207 0.24 -12.92 -6.80
CA LEU A 207 0.99 -11.65 -6.88
C LEU A 207 0.43 -10.71 -7.96
N TYR A 208 -0.63 -11.13 -8.67
CA TYR A 208 -1.22 -10.40 -9.78
C TYR A 208 -2.72 -10.19 -9.54
N ILE A 209 -3.24 -9.07 -10.03
CA ILE A 209 -4.67 -8.77 -10.12
C ILE A 209 -4.98 -8.31 -11.53
N ARG A 210 -6.05 -8.84 -12.14
CA ARG A 210 -6.56 -8.34 -13.43
C ARG A 210 -7.79 -7.47 -13.20
N VAL A 211 -7.82 -6.31 -13.83
CA VAL A 211 -9.02 -5.46 -13.94
C VAL A 211 -9.36 -5.30 -15.41
N THR A 212 -10.61 -5.60 -15.76
CA THR A 212 -11.14 -5.46 -17.12
C THR A 212 -12.33 -4.52 -17.07
N LEU A 213 -12.26 -3.42 -17.83
CA LEU A 213 -13.34 -2.45 -17.95
C LEU A 213 -14.03 -2.58 -19.31
N ALA A 214 -15.36 -2.60 -19.31
CA ALA A 214 -16.20 -2.60 -20.50
C ALA A 214 -17.05 -1.32 -20.51
N THR A 215 -17.00 -0.55 -21.60
CA THR A 215 -17.76 0.70 -21.73
C THR A 215 -18.25 0.93 -23.15
N HIS A 216 -19.12 1.93 -23.33
CA HIS A 216 -19.73 2.26 -24.60
C HIS A 216 -19.49 3.72 -24.98
N ALA A 217 -18.76 3.94 -26.06
CA ALA A 217 -18.55 5.27 -26.64
C ALA A 217 -19.44 5.48 -27.88
N ARG A 218 -19.77 6.74 -28.20
CA ARG A 218 -20.52 7.12 -29.41
C ARG A 218 -19.68 8.04 -30.28
N GLY A 219 -19.72 7.83 -31.60
CA GLY A 219 -19.22 8.81 -32.57
C GLY A 219 -20.19 9.99 -32.71
N ALA A 220 -19.73 11.06 -33.34
CA ALA A 220 -20.56 12.17 -33.81
C ALA A 220 -21.26 11.85 -35.14
N ILE A 221 -20.68 11.01 -36.01
CA ILE A 221 -21.27 10.60 -37.30
C ILE A 221 -21.67 9.12 -37.32
N LEU A 222 -20.86 8.23 -36.76
CA LEU A 222 -21.08 6.79 -36.79
C LEU A 222 -22.31 6.40 -35.96
N PRO A 223 -23.27 5.65 -36.53
CA PRO A 223 -24.47 5.26 -35.81
C PRO A 223 -24.16 4.20 -34.73
N GLY A 224 -24.85 4.36 -33.60
CA GLY A 224 -24.86 3.43 -32.47
C GLY A 224 -23.66 3.53 -31.51
N PRO A 225 -23.81 3.03 -30.27
CA PRO A 225 -22.69 2.86 -29.36
C PRO A 225 -21.71 1.80 -29.86
N ARG A 226 -20.42 2.00 -29.58
CA ARG A 226 -19.35 1.03 -29.81
C ARG A 226 -18.84 0.55 -28.46
N ALA A 227 -18.85 -0.77 -28.27
CA ALA A 227 -18.25 -1.38 -27.09
C ALA A 227 -16.73 -1.22 -27.15
N ILE A 228 -16.15 -0.84 -26.02
CA ILE A 228 -14.71 -0.74 -25.78
C ILE A 228 -14.44 -1.58 -24.55
N THR A 229 -13.61 -2.61 -24.72
CA THR A 229 -13.09 -3.41 -23.60
C THR A 229 -11.59 -3.16 -23.48
N VAL A 230 -11.13 -2.88 -22.28
CA VAL A 230 -9.73 -2.70 -21.92
C VAL A 230 -9.41 -3.59 -20.72
N SER A 231 -8.16 -3.98 -20.58
CA SER A 231 -7.69 -4.77 -19.43
C SER A 231 -6.35 -4.24 -18.97
N ALA A 232 -6.15 -4.25 -17.66
CA ALA A 232 -4.92 -3.92 -16.99
C ALA A 232 -4.59 -5.06 -16.02
N VAL A 233 -3.30 -5.31 -15.82
CA VAL A 233 -2.83 -6.27 -14.82
C VAL A 233 -1.90 -5.54 -13.86
N GLY A 234 -2.27 -5.54 -12.58
CA GLY A 234 -1.48 -5.01 -11.49
C GLY A 234 -0.64 -6.12 -10.86
N THR A 235 0.58 -5.79 -10.48
CA THR A 235 1.48 -6.65 -9.73
C THR A 235 2.24 -5.82 -8.69
N ILE A 236 3.00 -6.47 -7.83
CA ILE A 236 4.00 -5.83 -6.98
C ILE A 236 5.38 -6.15 -7.52
N ASP A 237 6.31 -5.21 -7.39
CA ASP A 237 7.70 -5.50 -7.73
C ASP A 237 8.29 -6.53 -6.77
N THR A 238 9.04 -7.47 -7.33
CA THR A 238 9.74 -8.53 -6.60
C THR A 238 11.22 -8.61 -7.00
N THR A 239 11.73 -7.58 -7.68
CA THR A 239 13.06 -7.59 -8.32
C THR A 239 14.10 -6.75 -7.58
N ALA A 240 13.69 -5.69 -6.87
CA ALA A 240 14.54 -5.00 -5.91
C ALA A 240 14.93 -5.95 -4.76
N PRO A 241 16.20 -6.00 -4.30
CA PRO A 241 16.58 -6.81 -3.16
C PRO A 241 15.94 -6.26 -1.87
N PRO A 242 15.47 -7.13 -0.95
CA PRO A 242 14.99 -6.68 0.36
C PRO A 242 16.11 -6.03 1.17
N PRO A 243 15.78 -5.21 2.18
CA PRO A 243 16.74 -4.87 3.24
C PRO A 243 17.24 -6.16 3.91
N ALA A 244 18.54 -6.20 4.23
CA ALA A 244 19.15 -7.37 4.87
C ALA A 244 18.59 -7.60 6.28
N ILE A 245 18.28 -6.51 7.00
CA ILE A 245 17.52 -6.53 8.25
C ILE A 245 16.40 -5.50 8.16
N TRP A 246 15.15 -5.91 8.43
CA TRP A 246 14.01 -5.03 8.66
C TRP A 246 13.43 -5.27 10.06
N ALA A 247 13.33 -4.22 10.88
CA ALA A 247 12.83 -4.31 12.25
C ALA A 247 11.66 -3.34 12.50
N SER A 248 10.52 -3.88 12.92
CA SER A 248 9.25 -3.13 13.03
C SER A 248 9.15 -2.26 14.29
N GLY A 249 9.66 -2.74 15.44
CA GLY A 249 9.40 -2.15 16.76
C GLY A 249 9.91 -3.02 17.89
N GLY A 250 10.22 -2.45 19.06
CA GLY A 250 10.55 -3.26 20.23
C GLY A 250 9.37 -4.06 20.77
N ARG A 251 9.65 -5.06 21.63
CA ARG A 251 8.63 -5.97 22.21
C ARG A 251 7.54 -5.21 22.97
N LYS A 252 7.90 -4.15 23.72
CA LYS A 252 6.96 -3.20 24.33
C LYS A 252 7.05 -1.82 23.67
N LYS A 253 6.06 -0.99 23.96
CA LYS A 253 6.02 0.42 23.53
C LYS A 253 7.26 1.17 24.05
N ASN A 254 8.09 1.63 23.12
CA ASN A 254 9.37 2.33 23.29
C ASN A 254 10.62 1.44 23.46
N ASP A 255 10.50 0.11 23.51
CA ASP A 255 11.68 -0.77 23.49
C ASP A 255 12.45 -0.60 22.14
N PRO A 256 13.76 -0.88 22.09
CA PRO A 256 14.52 -0.91 20.85
C PRO A 256 14.03 -1.98 19.87
N ALA A 257 14.11 -1.68 18.58
CA ALA A 257 13.86 -2.63 17.51
C ALA A 257 15.16 -3.26 16.99
N LEU A 258 16.29 -2.57 17.16
CA LEU A 258 17.64 -3.12 16.99
C LEU A 258 18.48 -2.75 18.20
N GLU A 259 19.04 -3.75 18.89
CA GLU A 259 19.86 -3.56 20.07
C GLU A 259 21.10 -4.47 20.03
N ALA A 260 22.27 -3.88 20.29
CA ALA A 260 23.53 -4.62 20.51
C ALA A 260 24.15 -4.15 21.83
N VAL A 261 24.26 -5.05 22.80
CA VAL A 261 24.74 -4.76 24.17
C VAL A 261 25.73 -5.81 24.68
N HIS A 262 26.43 -5.49 25.77
CA HIS A 262 27.33 -6.41 26.50
C HIS A 262 28.36 -7.09 25.59
N GLY A 263 29.12 -6.31 24.84
CA GLY A 263 30.22 -6.80 23.99
C GLY A 263 29.79 -7.51 22.71
N SER A 264 28.56 -7.33 22.25
CA SER A 264 28.01 -8.02 21.08
C SER A 264 28.30 -7.32 19.76
N THR A 265 28.21 -8.07 18.66
CA THR A 265 28.48 -7.57 17.30
C THR A 265 27.35 -7.94 16.35
N ILE A 266 26.89 -6.98 15.55
CA ILE A 266 26.00 -7.22 14.41
C ILE A 266 26.73 -6.74 13.15
N SER A 267 26.89 -7.61 12.18
CA SER A 267 27.56 -7.34 10.90
C SER A 267 26.62 -7.66 9.75
N VAL A 268 26.51 -6.75 8.78
CA VAL A 268 25.55 -6.85 7.68
C VAL A 268 26.22 -6.53 6.34
N THR A 269 25.98 -7.36 5.33
CA THR A 269 26.44 -7.15 3.95
C THR A 269 25.31 -7.42 2.94
N GLY A 270 25.48 -6.91 1.72
CA GLY A 270 24.57 -7.15 0.60
C GLY A 270 23.37 -6.20 0.46
N SER A 271 22.88 -5.58 1.54
CA SER A 271 21.78 -4.58 1.49
C SER A 271 21.72 -3.71 2.75
N ASP A 272 20.79 -2.75 2.76
CA ASP A 272 20.52 -1.81 3.84
C ASP A 272 19.95 -2.47 5.10
N VAL A 273 20.11 -1.80 6.25
CA VAL A 273 19.41 -2.11 7.51
C VAL A 273 18.31 -1.08 7.73
N VAL A 274 17.07 -1.55 7.88
CA VAL A 274 15.87 -0.70 7.97
C VAL A 274 15.18 -0.86 9.33
N ILE A 275 15.06 0.24 10.06
CA ILE A 275 14.47 0.30 11.40
C ILE A 275 13.21 1.17 11.33
N ALA A 276 12.06 0.53 11.14
CA ALA A 276 10.75 1.17 10.99
C ALA A 276 10.18 1.75 12.30
N SER A 277 10.74 1.31 13.43
CA SER A 277 10.32 1.72 14.77
C SER A 277 10.35 3.24 14.98
N LYS A 278 9.26 3.76 15.52
CA LYS A 278 9.10 5.18 15.90
C LYS A 278 9.55 5.48 17.34
N SER A 279 10.17 4.52 18.03
CA SER A 279 10.70 4.71 19.39
C SER A 279 11.75 5.83 19.44
N ARG A 280 11.89 6.50 20.58
CA ARG A 280 13.00 7.43 20.83
C ARG A 280 14.35 6.72 20.95
N ALA A 281 14.35 5.43 21.26
CA ALA A 281 15.50 4.53 21.23
C ALA A 281 15.18 3.35 20.32
N ALA A 282 14.88 3.64 19.04
CA ALA A 282 14.56 2.62 18.04
C ALA A 282 15.75 1.74 17.69
N ALA A 283 16.96 2.30 17.72
CA ALA A 283 18.22 1.60 17.61
C ALA A 283 19.10 1.94 18.82
N LYS A 284 19.74 0.94 19.45
CA LYS A 284 20.64 1.13 20.59
C LYS A 284 21.91 0.27 20.44
N VAL A 285 23.06 0.86 20.70
CA VAL A 285 24.35 0.15 20.78
C VAL A 285 25.11 0.60 22.02
N ASP A 286 25.45 -0.32 22.93
CA ASP A 286 26.25 0.04 24.10
C ASP A 286 27.75 0.17 23.74
N ARG A 287 28.55 0.79 24.63
CA ARG A 287 29.91 1.27 24.31
C ARG A 287 30.92 0.20 23.89
N ASP A 288 30.66 -1.04 24.26
CA ASP A 288 31.50 -2.22 23.99
C ASP A 288 31.00 -3.04 22.79
N SER A 289 29.87 -2.65 22.21
CA SER A 289 29.13 -3.39 21.19
C SER A 289 29.18 -2.64 19.86
N THR A 290 28.96 -3.33 18.74
CA THR A 290 29.03 -2.71 17.40
C THR A 290 27.95 -3.20 16.44
N VAL A 291 27.51 -2.30 15.56
CA VAL A 291 26.59 -2.58 14.45
C VAL A 291 27.24 -2.04 13.17
N THR A 292 27.72 -2.94 12.32
CA THR A 292 28.47 -2.61 11.10
C THR A 292 27.72 -3.06 9.87
N VAL A 293 27.52 -2.16 8.91
CA VAL A 293 26.93 -2.44 7.60
C VAL A 293 27.95 -2.09 6.52
N ALA A 294 28.24 -3.02 5.62
CA ALA A 294 29.23 -2.82 4.57
C ALA A 294 28.75 -1.80 3.51
N SER A 295 29.63 -0.87 3.14
CA SER A 295 29.44 0.07 2.03
C SER A 295 29.06 -0.65 0.72
N PRO A 296 28.19 -0.08 -0.13
CA PRO A 296 27.61 1.27 -0.06
C PRO A 296 26.34 1.40 0.80
N ASN A 297 25.93 0.33 1.48
CA ASN A 297 24.64 0.23 2.16
C ASN A 297 24.54 1.14 3.41
N GLN A 298 23.32 1.45 3.83
CA GLN A 298 23.00 2.42 4.88
C GLN A 298 22.20 1.78 6.02
N ILE A 299 22.28 2.41 7.20
CA ILE A 299 21.35 2.15 8.31
C ILE A 299 20.27 3.24 8.26
N LEU A 300 19.03 2.88 7.94
CA LEU A 300 17.89 3.79 7.83
C LEU A 300 16.98 3.65 9.06
N VAL A 301 16.69 4.75 9.76
CA VAL A 301 15.92 4.72 11.01
C VAL A 301 14.83 5.79 11.07
N VAL A 302 13.61 5.41 11.44
CA VAL A 302 12.49 6.36 11.62
C VAL A 302 12.55 7.07 12.98
N GLY A 303 12.88 6.31 14.03
CA GLY A 303 12.88 6.76 15.42
C GLY A 303 14.10 7.59 15.83
N GLY A 304 14.59 7.34 17.04
CA GLY A 304 15.87 7.85 17.55
C GLY A 304 16.90 6.73 17.72
N THR A 305 18.17 7.10 17.72
CA THR A 305 19.33 6.23 17.93
C THR A 305 20.00 6.57 19.24
N SER A 306 20.66 5.59 19.87
CA SER A 306 21.45 5.79 21.08
C SER A 306 22.74 4.98 21.01
N GLY A 307 23.86 5.61 21.38
CA GLY A 307 25.19 5.02 21.32
C GLY A 307 25.91 5.24 19.99
N ASP A 308 27.21 4.92 20.02
CA ASP A 308 28.19 5.43 19.07
C ASP A 308 28.75 4.33 18.15
N GLY A 309 28.52 3.05 18.49
CA GLY A 309 29.07 1.87 17.80
C GLY A 309 28.42 1.51 16.46
N PHE A 310 27.81 2.47 15.77
CA PHE A 310 27.19 2.27 14.45
C PHE A 310 28.12 2.69 13.31
N THR A 311 28.36 1.80 12.35
CA THR A 311 29.13 2.08 11.13
C THR A 311 28.37 1.59 9.90
N PRO A 312 27.95 2.44 8.94
CA PRO A 312 27.99 3.90 8.97
C PRO A 312 27.01 4.48 10.01
N THR A 313 27.11 5.78 10.28
CA THR A 313 26.19 6.47 11.18
C THR A 313 24.74 6.37 10.68
N PRO A 314 23.74 6.04 11.53
CA PRO A 314 22.36 5.86 11.09
C PRO A 314 21.74 7.14 10.54
N LYS A 315 21.15 7.02 9.36
CA LYS A 315 20.47 8.09 8.65
C LYS A 315 19.00 8.13 9.05
N LYS A 316 18.60 9.21 9.72
CA LYS A 316 17.21 9.42 10.10
C LYS A 316 16.34 9.73 8.89
N VAL A 317 15.22 9.02 8.76
CA VAL A 317 14.24 9.16 7.66
C VAL A 317 12.83 9.38 8.20
N GLY A 318 11.97 10.07 7.46
CA GLY A 318 10.59 10.36 7.89
C GLY A 318 9.63 9.17 7.75
N LYS A 319 9.94 8.27 6.82
CA LYS A 319 9.29 6.98 6.57
C LYS A 319 10.36 6.02 6.03
N VAL A 320 10.13 4.73 6.16
CA VAL A 320 10.89 3.66 5.50
C VAL A 320 9.98 2.86 4.60
N GLU A 321 10.58 1.99 3.80
CA GLU A 321 9.89 0.94 3.07
C GLU A 321 9.03 0.07 4.03
N PRO A 322 7.80 -0.31 3.64
CA PRO A 322 7.00 -1.30 4.34
C PRO A 322 7.73 -2.63 4.57
N ASP A 323 7.11 -3.52 5.34
CA ASP A 323 7.59 -4.89 5.51
C ASP A 323 7.76 -5.57 4.13
N PRO A 324 8.97 -6.00 3.74
CA PRO A 324 9.25 -6.51 2.41
C PRO A 324 8.65 -7.89 2.15
N PHE A 325 8.12 -8.60 3.15
CA PHE A 325 7.48 -9.91 2.99
C PHE A 325 6.00 -9.91 3.43
N ALA A 326 5.42 -8.74 3.74
CA ALA A 326 4.02 -8.60 4.13
C ALA A 326 3.04 -9.22 3.12
N GLY A 327 2.33 -10.27 3.54
CA GLY A 327 1.33 -10.96 2.73
C GLY A 327 1.89 -12.06 1.83
N PHE A 328 3.15 -12.48 2.03
CA PHE A 328 3.71 -13.70 1.42
C PHE A 328 2.76 -14.90 1.68
N PRO A 329 2.51 -15.79 0.69
CA PRO A 329 1.52 -16.86 0.81
C PRO A 329 1.65 -17.70 2.08
N LYS A 330 0.52 -18.12 2.66
CA LYS A 330 0.46 -19.06 3.77
C LYS A 330 0.27 -20.48 3.22
N PRO A 331 0.95 -21.51 3.74
CA PRO A 331 0.90 -22.87 3.18
C PRO A 331 -0.47 -23.52 3.42
N SER A 332 -1.06 -24.12 2.38
CA SER A 332 -2.26 -24.95 2.61
C SER A 332 -1.88 -26.19 3.43
N VAL A 333 -2.83 -26.66 4.24
CA VAL A 333 -2.77 -27.97 4.91
C VAL A 333 -3.30 -29.09 4.02
N ASP A 334 -3.95 -28.76 2.90
CA ASP A 334 -4.60 -29.73 2.03
C ASP A 334 -3.57 -30.67 1.38
N GLY A 335 -3.77 -31.98 1.54
CA GLY A 335 -2.86 -33.00 1.02
C GLY A 335 -1.56 -33.18 1.81
N LEU A 336 -1.31 -32.39 2.87
CA LEU A 336 -0.17 -32.63 3.77
C LEU A 336 -0.54 -33.69 4.83
N PRO A 337 0.32 -34.69 5.09
CA PRO A 337 0.11 -35.64 6.18
C PRO A 337 0.22 -34.93 7.54
N VAL A 338 -0.56 -35.38 8.51
CA VAL A 338 -0.30 -35.05 9.92
C VAL A 338 0.86 -35.92 10.39
N GLN A 339 1.83 -35.30 11.06
CA GLN A 339 3.04 -35.93 11.59
C GLN A 339 3.08 -35.75 13.10
N ASP A 340 3.54 -36.79 13.79
CA ASP A 340 3.85 -36.73 15.22
C ASP A 340 5.32 -36.35 15.46
N CYS A 341 5.60 -35.74 16.61
CA CYS A 341 6.95 -35.40 17.06
C CYS A 341 7.49 -36.48 18.02
N CYS A 342 8.76 -36.91 17.97
CA CYS A 342 9.82 -36.54 17.03
C CYS A 342 10.78 -37.72 16.85
N ASP A 343 10.84 -38.28 15.63
CA ASP A 343 11.89 -39.23 15.24
C ASP A 343 13.19 -38.49 14.85
N THR A 344 14.29 -39.24 14.67
CA THR A 344 15.55 -38.71 14.12
C THR A 344 15.47 -38.31 12.65
N VAL A 345 14.42 -38.71 11.93
CA VAL A 345 14.14 -38.27 10.55
C VAL A 345 12.74 -37.67 10.50
N LEU A 346 12.67 -36.36 10.39
CA LEU A 346 11.41 -35.62 10.27
C LEU A 346 10.97 -35.59 8.81
N ARG A 347 9.67 -35.75 8.59
CA ARG A 347 9.03 -35.72 7.27
C ARG A 347 8.20 -34.45 7.09
N PRO A 348 8.07 -33.90 5.87
CA PRO A 348 7.18 -32.77 5.63
C PRO A 348 5.73 -33.11 6.00
N GLY A 349 4.99 -32.12 6.49
CA GLY A 349 3.63 -32.29 6.99
C GLY A 349 3.21 -31.26 8.04
N VAL A 350 2.10 -31.56 8.70
CA VAL A 350 1.52 -30.74 9.78
C VAL A 350 1.86 -31.36 11.12
N TYR A 351 2.50 -30.58 12.00
CA TYR A 351 2.87 -30.96 13.37
C TYR A 351 1.94 -30.25 14.37
N PRO A 352 0.92 -30.92 14.94
CA PRO A 352 -0.11 -30.29 15.79
C PRO A 352 0.44 -29.72 17.11
N ASP A 353 1.51 -30.33 17.62
CA ASP A 353 2.18 -29.98 18.88
C ASP A 353 3.56 -29.30 18.65
N GLY A 354 3.84 -28.84 17.43
CA GLY A 354 5.14 -28.31 17.04
C GLY A 354 6.27 -29.35 17.09
N LEU A 355 7.52 -28.88 17.16
CA LEU A 355 8.72 -29.71 17.27
C LEU A 355 9.42 -29.44 18.62
N THR A 356 8.77 -29.81 19.72
CA THR A 356 9.21 -29.40 21.08
C THR A 356 10.00 -30.45 21.87
N LYS A 357 10.34 -31.60 21.25
CA LYS A 357 11.01 -32.73 21.92
C LYS A 357 11.92 -33.50 20.95
N LEU A 358 12.81 -32.79 20.28
CA LEU A 358 13.79 -33.43 19.39
C LEU A 358 14.72 -34.36 20.21
N PRO A 359 15.04 -35.57 19.71
CA PRO A 359 15.99 -36.46 20.38
C PRO A 359 17.42 -35.93 20.28
N HIS A 360 18.25 -36.20 21.30
CA HIS A 360 19.68 -35.89 21.25
C HIS A 360 20.38 -36.60 20.08
N GLY A 361 21.43 -35.96 19.55
CA GLY A 361 22.12 -36.37 18.32
C GLY A 361 21.61 -35.63 17.09
N THR A 362 21.84 -36.20 15.91
CA THR A 362 21.45 -35.57 14.64
C THR A 362 20.00 -35.87 14.30
N VAL A 363 19.22 -34.82 14.06
CA VAL A 363 17.87 -34.92 13.49
C VAL A 363 17.90 -34.36 12.07
N THR A 364 17.38 -35.12 11.10
CA THR A 364 17.34 -34.71 9.69
C THR A 364 15.92 -34.45 9.23
N MET A 365 15.66 -33.23 8.77
CA MET A 365 14.43 -32.84 8.08
C MET A 365 14.55 -33.17 6.59
N GLN A 366 13.64 -33.99 6.08
CA GLN A 366 13.50 -34.21 4.63
C GLN A 366 13.03 -32.91 3.94
N PRO A 367 13.40 -32.67 2.66
CA PRO A 367 12.96 -31.48 1.92
C PRO A 367 11.43 -31.35 1.89
N GLY A 368 10.90 -30.14 2.07
CA GLY A 368 9.46 -29.86 2.00
C GLY A 368 8.94 -28.86 3.04
N ILE A 369 7.62 -28.89 3.22
CA ILE A 369 6.85 -27.93 4.05
C ILE A 369 6.56 -28.53 5.43
N TYR A 370 6.85 -27.76 6.48
CA TYR A 370 6.63 -28.11 7.88
C TYR A 370 5.73 -27.07 8.54
N ILE A 371 4.48 -27.43 8.85
CA ILE A 371 3.53 -26.53 9.51
C ILE A 371 3.52 -26.84 11.00
N LEU A 372 4.16 -25.99 11.80
CA LEU A 372 4.28 -26.14 13.25
C LEU A 372 3.17 -25.34 13.93
N LYS A 373 2.25 -26.04 14.62
CA LYS A 373 1.08 -25.44 15.24
C LYS A 373 1.28 -25.24 16.74
N GLY A 374 0.99 -24.03 17.21
CA GLY A 374 0.74 -23.68 18.62
C GLY A 374 1.92 -23.72 19.59
N ARG A 375 2.98 -24.50 19.33
CA ARG A 375 4.09 -24.73 20.27
C ARG A 375 5.50 -24.51 19.70
N GLY A 376 5.62 -24.03 18.46
CA GLY A 376 6.90 -23.63 17.88
C GLY A 376 7.90 -24.78 17.66
N LEU A 377 9.17 -24.49 17.95
CA LEU A 377 10.34 -25.34 17.68
C LEU A 377 11.32 -25.26 18.88
N ASP A 378 11.72 -26.40 19.42
CA ASP A 378 12.68 -26.50 20.52
C ASP A 378 13.85 -27.42 20.11
N VAL A 379 15.02 -26.83 19.91
CA VAL A 379 16.28 -27.52 19.57
C VAL A 379 17.20 -27.41 20.79
N GLY A 380 17.02 -28.32 21.75
CA GLY A 380 17.80 -28.35 22.99
C GLY A 380 19.24 -28.81 22.83
N ASP A 381 20.02 -28.68 23.90
CA ASP A 381 21.45 -29.03 23.95
C ASP A 381 21.74 -30.44 23.40
N HIS A 382 22.91 -30.60 22.77
CA HIS A 382 23.36 -31.87 22.16
C HIS A 382 22.45 -32.39 21.03
N THR A 383 21.65 -31.53 20.43
CA THR A 383 20.81 -31.82 19.26
C THR A 383 21.33 -31.04 18.06
N THR A 384 21.52 -31.69 16.91
CA THR A 384 21.93 -31.04 15.66
C THR A 384 20.80 -31.21 14.64
N LEU A 385 20.05 -30.14 14.38
CA LEU A 385 18.95 -30.13 13.41
C LEU A 385 19.48 -29.77 12.02
N THR A 386 19.31 -30.68 11.07
CA THR A 386 19.82 -30.55 9.69
C THR A 386 18.69 -30.66 8.69
N GLY A 387 18.72 -29.88 7.60
CA GLY A 387 17.69 -29.97 6.57
C GLY A 387 18.01 -29.16 5.32
N ALA A 388 17.79 -29.75 4.15
CA ALA A 388 17.98 -29.09 2.86
C ALA A 388 16.65 -28.92 2.13
N GLY A 389 16.37 -27.73 1.59
CA GLY A 389 15.11 -27.45 0.91
C GLY A 389 13.89 -27.46 1.83
N VAL A 390 14.03 -26.91 3.04
CA VAL A 390 13.04 -26.96 4.11
C VAL A 390 12.38 -25.59 4.31
N PHE A 391 11.05 -25.56 4.31
CA PHE A 391 10.25 -24.39 4.68
C PHE A 391 9.46 -24.67 5.96
N ILE A 392 9.74 -23.91 7.02
CA ILE A 392 9.10 -24.02 8.33
C ILE A 392 8.12 -22.86 8.52
N TYR A 393 6.86 -23.19 8.79
CA TYR A 393 5.78 -22.25 9.03
C TYR A 393 5.28 -22.35 10.47
N LEU A 394 5.50 -21.31 11.27
CA LEU A 394 5.06 -21.17 12.65
C LEU A 394 3.67 -20.52 12.67
N THR A 395 2.70 -21.16 13.30
CA THR A 395 1.31 -20.69 13.28
C THR A 395 0.52 -21.11 14.52
N ASP A 396 -0.68 -20.55 14.68
CA ASP A 396 -1.53 -20.84 15.82
C ASP A 396 -2.14 -22.27 15.74
N LYS A 397 -2.55 -22.80 16.90
CA LYS A 397 -3.07 -24.17 17.03
C LYS A 397 -4.29 -24.47 16.13
N ASP A 398 -5.07 -23.45 15.76
CA ASP A 398 -6.32 -23.59 15.02
C ASP A 398 -6.14 -23.36 13.50
N TYR A 399 -4.91 -23.20 13.02
CA TYR A 399 -4.59 -23.04 11.60
C TYR A 399 -5.13 -24.20 10.73
N PRO A 400 -5.71 -23.96 9.54
CA PRO A 400 -5.99 -22.65 8.92
C PRO A 400 -7.31 -22.00 9.40
N PHE A 401 -8.17 -22.75 10.09
CA PHE A 401 -9.57 -22.41 10.41
C PHE A 401 -9.76 -21.48 11.63
N ALA A 402 -8.68 -20.89 12.12
CA ALA A 402 -8.65 -20.06 13.31
C ALA A 402 -9.60 -18.85 13.22
N LYS A 403 -10.58 -18.78 14.13
CA LYS A 403 -11.67 -17.79 14.14
C LYS A 403 -11.15 -16.34 14.17
N LYS A 404 -11.74 -15.44 13.36
CA LYS A 404 -11.30 -14.02 13.22
C LYS A 404 -11.30 -13.21 14.54
N GLN A 405 -11.94 -13.70 15.61
CA GLN A 405 -12.07 -13.00 16.89
C GLN A 405 -11.11 -13.46 18.00
N ASP A 406 -10.30 -14.51 17.78
CA ASP A 406 -9.30 -14.89 18.79
C ASP A 406 -8.14 -13.88 18.78
N ARG A 407 -8.03 -13.12 19.89
CA ARG A 407 -7.03 -12.07 20.10
C ARG A 407 -5.79 -12.55 20.85
N GLN A 408 -5.70 -13.84 21.21
CA GLN A 408 -4.55 -14.43 21.92
C GLN A 408 -3.96 -15.63 21.16
N ARG A 409 -3.72 -15.44 19.85
CA ARG A 409 -3.02 -16.41 19.01
C ARG A 409 -1.57 -16.57 19.43
N GLN A 410 -1.31 -17.64 20.17
CA GLN A 410 0.03 -18.13 20.52
C GLN A 410 0.45 -19.16 19.46
N CYS A 411 1.61 -18.92 18.85
CA CYS A 411 2.20 -19.81 17.85
C CYS A 411 3.31 -20.71 18.43
N GLY A 412 3.65 -20.48 19.70
CA GLY A 412 4.74 -21.10 20.43
C GLY A 412 6.07 -20.38 20.18
N ASP A 413 6.90 -20.30 21.21
CA ASP A 413 8.24 -19.71 21.09
C ASP A 413 9.19 -20.65 20.33
N VAL A 414 10.31 -20.11 19.86
CA VAL A 414 11.39 -20.90 19.25
C VAL A 414 12.61 -20.82 20.14
N ASN A 415 13.02 -21.96 20.71
CA ASN A 415 14.17 -22.05 21.60
C ASN A 415 15.25 -22.90 20.94
N ILE A 416 16.46 -22.38 20.86
CA ILE A 416 17.58 -23.06 20.18
C ILE A 416 18.83 -22.92 21.03
N SER A 417 19.32 -24.05 21.52
CA SER A 417 20.61 -24.19 22.20
C SER A 417 21.48 -25.32 21.65
N GLY A 418 20.89 -26.24 20.88
CA GLY A 418 21.60 -27.13 19.96
C GLY A 418 22.04 -26.42 18.66
N GLU A 419 22.52 -27.21 17.71
CA GLU A 419 23.04 -26.75 16.41
C GLU A 419 21.94 -26.77 15.32
N ILE A 420 22.00 -25.84 14.38
CA ILE A 420 21.07 -25.77 13.25
C ILE A 420 21.81 -25.52 11.93
N HIS A 421 21.52 -26.37 10.94
CA HIS A 421 21.93 -26.21 9.54
C HIS A 421 20.71 -26.40 8.62
N LEU A 422 20.09 -25.30 8.21
CA LEU A 422 18.88 -25.30 7.38
C LEU A 422 19.06 -24.50 6.10
N THR A 423 18.56 -25.02 4.97
CA THR A 423 18.51 -24.29 3.70
C THR A 423 17.09 -24.24 3.13
N ALA A 424 16.68 -23.06 2.64
CA ALA A 424 15.39 -22.84 1.98
C ALA A 424 15.19 -23.73 0.74
N PRO A 425 13.93 -23.95 0.31
CA PRO A 425 13.63 -24.49 -1.01
C PRO A 425 14.25 -23.63 -2.12
N THR A 426 14.80 -24.28 -3.15
CA THR A 426 15.36 -23.61 -4.34
C THR A 426 14.33 -23.41 -5.46
N SER A 427 13.09 -23.84 -5.26
CA SER A 427 11.98 -23.70 -6.21
C SER A 427 10.62 -23.82 -5.50
N GLY A 428 9.54 -23.52 -6.22
CA GLY A 428 8.17 -23.56 -5.70
C GLY A 428 7.75 -22.28 -4.97
N PRO A 429 6.53 -22.23 -4.40
CA PRO A 429 5.96 -21.00 -3.83
C PRO A 429 6.69 -20.47 -2.58
N TYR A 430 7.58 -21.26 -1.98
CA TYR A 430 8.39 -20.92 -0.80
C TYR A 430 9.89 -20.79 -1.13
N GLN A 431 10.23 -20.62 -2.40
CA GLN A 431 11.62 -20.46 -2.83
C GLN A 431 12.32 -19.33 -2.07
N GLY A 432 13.50 -19.64 -1.51
CA GLY A 432 14.32 -18.67 -0.79
C GLY A 432 13.80 -18.28 0.60
N MET A 433 12.75 -18.93 1.14
CA MET A 433 12.24 -18.72 2.50
C MET A 433 12.45 -19.98 3.36
N THR A 434 13.06 -19.85 4.53
CA THR A 434 13.32 -20.99 5.44
C THR A 434 12.38 -20.99 6.63
N LEU A 435 12.13 -19.81 7.22
CA LEU A 435 11.30 -19.67 8.41
C LEU A 435 10.27 -18.55 8.20
N TYR A 436 9.01 -18.84 8.46
CA TYR A 436 7.89 -17.91 8.34
C TYR A 436 7.01 -18.03 9.60
N GLU A 437 6.83 -16.93 10.34
CA GLU A 437 5.80 -16.75 11.37
C GLU A 437 4.52 -16.11 10.77
N ASP A 438 3.35 -16.66 11.06
CA ASP A 438 2.07 -16.04 10.70
C ASP A 438 1.94 -14.63 11.33
N PRO A 439 1.73 -13.53 10.57
CA PRO A 439 1.54 -12.17 11.15
C PRO A 439 0.41 -12.05 12.18
N ARG A 440 -0.47 -13.05 12.26
CA ARG A 440 -1.53 -13.19 13.27
C ARG A 440 -1.00 -13.60 14.66
N CYS A 441 0.20 -14.16 14.76
CA CYS A 441 0.89 -14.48 16.01
C CYS A 441 1.10 -13.23 16.89
N LYS A 442 1.27 -13.39 18.21
CA LYS A 442 1.52 -12.26 19.13
C LYS A 442 2.50 -12.65 20.24
N ASN A 443 3.43 -11.73 20.53
CA ASN A 443 4.39 -11.77 21.64
C ASN A 443 5.42 -12.93 21.60
N MET A 444 5.63 -13.54 20.43
CA MET A 444 6.55 -14.66 20.26
C MET A 444 8.00 -14.23 20.58
N ALA A 445 8.76 -15.12 21.19
CA ALA A 445 10.21 -14.98 21.33
C ALA A 445 10.91 -16.05 20.48
N ILE A 446 12.01 -15.66 19.85
CA ILE A 446 13.00 -16.60 19.31
C ILE A 446 14.29 -16.37 20.09
N GLU A 447 14.70 -17.36 20.87
CA GLU A 447 15.87 -17.29 21.72
C GLU A 447 16.95 -18.26 21.22
N LEU A 448 18.07 -17.69 20.77
CA LEU A 448 19.29 -18.40 20.37
C LEU A 448 20.30 -18.27 21.51
N LYS A 449 20.61 -19.37 22.20
CA LYS A 449 21.38 -19.37 23.45
C LYS A 449 22.40 -20.50 23.49
N LYS A 450 23.69 -20.15 23.64
CA LYS A 450 24.82 -21.10 23.79
C LYS A 450 24.97 -22.14 22.66
N SER A 451 24.45 -21.86 21.47
CA SER A 451 24.60 -22.75 20.32
C SER A 451 26.02 -22.67 19.77
N THR A 452 26.57 -23.83 19.38
CA THR A 452 27.91 -23.96 18.79
C THR A 452 27.93 -23.67 17.29
N ALA A 453 26.82 -23.85 16.58
CA ALA A 453 26.72 -23.60 15.14
C ALA A 453 25.28 -23.30 14.71
N LEU A 454 25.07 -22.10 14.12
CA LEU A 454 23.81 -21.68 13.52
C LEU A 454 24.07 -21.14 12.10
N ASP A 455 23.75 -21.95 11.08
CA ASP A 455 23.72 -21.56 9.67
C ASP A 455 22.30 -21.75 9.14
N ILE A 456 21.64 -20.64 8.82
CA ILE A 456 20.35 -20.65 8.16
C ILE A 456 20.48 -19.89 6.83
N THR A 457 20.35 -20.65 5.75
CA THR A 457 20.36 -20.13 4.39
C THR A 457 18.93 -19.98 3.88
N GLY A 458 18.58 -18.78 3.41
CA GLY A 458 17.21 -18.42 3.06
C GLY A 458 16.56 -17.46 4.06
N ALA A 459 15.55 -16.74 3.62
CA ALA A 459 14.95 -15.63 4.35
C ALA A 459 14.23 -16.11 5.62
N ILE A 460 14.22 -15.22 6.61
CA ILE A 460 13.57 -15.40 7.91
C ILE A 460 12.53 -14.30 8.08
N TYR A 461 11.25 -14.69 8.07
CA TYR A 461 10.10 -13.80 8.21
C TYR A 461 9.43 -14.00 9.57
N LEU A 462 9.60 -13.05 10.49
CA LEU A 462 9.20 -13.11 11.89
C LEU A 462 8.56 -11.78 12.37
N PRO A 463 7.52 -11.28 11.68
CA PRO A 463 7.01 -9.91 11.86
C PRO A 463 6.53 -9.57 13.28
N THR A 464 6.23 -10.58 14.11
CA THR A 464 5.78 -10.41 15.49
C THR A 464 6.65 -11.09 16.56
N ALA A 465 7.84 -11.54 16.17
CA ALA A 465 8.80 -12.17 17.08
C ALA A 465 9.95 -11.23 17.49
N ALA A 466 10.30 -11.27 18.77
CA ALA A 466 11.58 -10.73 19.25
C ALA A 466 12.67 -11.80 19.09
N LEU A 467 13.63 -11.56 18.20
CA LEU A 467 14.82 -12.39 18.02
C LEU A 467 15.91 -11.96 19.00
N VAL A 468 16.30 -12.86 19.91
CA VAL A 468 17.32 -12.64 20.94
C VAL A 468 18.47 -13.60 20.70
N VAL A 469 19.67 -13.07 20.52
CA VAL A 469 20.92 -13.83 20.33
C VAL A 469 21.83 -13.57 21.53
N ASN A 470 22.16 -14.62 22.28
CA ASN A 470 22.87 -14.52 23.55
C ASN A 470 23.99 -15.57 23.61
N ASP A 471 25.24 -15.12 23.81
CA ASP A 471 26.43 -15.98 23.99
C ASP A 471 26.56 -17.03 22.87
N THR A 472 26.44 -16.58 21.61
CA THR A 472 26.34 -17.44 20.40
C THR A 472 26.71 -16.67 19.13
N ALA A 473 27.22 -17.39 18.14
CA ALA A 473 27.42 -16.88 16.77
C ALA A 473 26.27 -17.34 15.85
N LEU A 474 25.63 -16.39 15.17
CA LEU A 474 24.56 -16.62 14.20
C LEU A 474 25.00 -16.14 12.81
N THR A 475 24.98 -17.03 11.82
CA THR A 475 25.23 -16.67 10.42
C THR A 475 23.99 -16.90 9.57
N LEU A 476 23.58 -15.86 8.84
CA LEU A 476 22.40 -15.85 7.98
C LEU A 476 22.82 -15.38 6.59
N THR A 477 22.47 -16.14 5.55
CA THR A 477 22.86 -15.81 4.15
C THR A 477 21.74 -15.12 3.35
N SER A 478 20.76 -14.53 4.05
CA SER A 478 19.56 -13.96 3.46
C SER A 478 18.91 -12.88 4.34
N ALA A 479 17.78 -12.33 3.89
CA ALA A 479 17.06 -11.24 4.55
C ALA A 479 16.33 -11.69 5.82
N VAL A 480 16.36 -10.81 6.82
CA VAL A 480 15.75 -11.02 8.15
C VAL A 480 14.73 -9.93 8.39
N VAL A 481 13.48 -10.33 8.62
CA VAL A 481 12.38 -9.42 8.97
C VAL A 481 11.87 -9.84 10.35
N VAL A 482 11.92 -8.93 11.32
CA VAL A 482 11.60 -9.21 12.73
C VAL A 482 10.73 -8.11 13.33
N GLN A 483 10.08 -8.38 14.46
CA GLN A 483 9.63 -7.29 15.33
C GLN A 483 10.87 -6.54 15.85
N SER A 484 11.73 -7.22 16.61
CA SER A 484 12.98 -6.68 17.13
C SER A 484 14.12 -7.69 17.09
N ILE A 485 15.35 -7.22 16.92
CA ILE A 485 16.58 -8.01 17.08
C ILE A 485 17.42 -7.47 18.25
N THR A 486 17.84 -8.35 19.15
CA THR A 486 18.71 -8.06 20.28
C THR A 486 19.90 -9.02 20.26
N ALA A 487 21.12 -8.48 20.20
CA ALA A 487 22.36 -9.22 20.44
C ALA A 487 22.91 -8.84 21.82
N GLU A 488 23.27 -9.84 22.63
CA GLU A 488 23.76 -9.64 23.99
C GLU A 488 24.81 -10.68 24.42
N HIS A 489 25.54 -10.37 25.50
CA HIS A 489 26.52 -11.24 26.15
C HIS A 489 27.55 -11.84 25.17
N GLY A 490 28.24 -10.97 24.41
CA GLY A 490 29.27 -11.40 23.46
C GLY A 490 28.76 -12.06 22.17
N ALA A 491 27.43 -12.12 21.95
CA ALA A 491 26.87 -12.69 20.72
C ALA A 491 27.39 -12.01 19.45
N SER A 492 27.56 -12.78 18.38
CA SER A 492 27.85 -12.27 17.04
C SER A 492 26.75 -12.63 16.05
N VAL A 493 26.30 -11.66 15.28
CA VAL A 493 25.29 -11.83 14.24
C VAL A 493 25.89 -11.40 12.91
N SER A 494 25.93 -12.29 11.93
CA SER A 494 26.37 -12.01 10.57
C SER A 494 25.23 -12.24 9.59
N VAL A 495 24.76 -11.18 8.94
CA VAL A 495 23.72 -11.22 7.91
C VAL A 495 24.34 -10.86 6.57
N GLN A 496 24.49 -11.84 5.69
CA GLN A 496 25.12 -11.70 4.38
C GLN A 496 24.07 -11.95 3.31
N LEU A 497 23.36 -10.90 2.87
CA LEU A 497 22.30 -11.08 1.88
C LEU A 497 22.89 -11.50 0.53
N ASP A 498 22.61 -12.73 0.10
CA ASP A 498 22.72 -13.16 -1.30
C ASP A 498 21.37 -12.94 -2.01
N PRO A 499 21.23 -11.95 -2.93
CA PRO A 499 19.98 -11.69 -3.63
C PRO A 499 19.46 -12.87 -4.44
N LEU A 500 20.33 -13.82 -4.84
CA LEU A 500 19.94 -15.01 -5.60
C LEU A 500 19.35 -16.13 -4.72
N ARG A 501 19.52 -16.02 -3.39
CA ARG A 501 18.99 -16.97 -2.38
C ARG A 501 17.93 -16.36 -1.48
N ALA A 502 17.64 -15.07 -1.64
CA ALA A 502 16.58 -14.40 -0.92
C ALA A 502 15.19 -14.79 -1.46
N ALA A 503 14.21 -14.84 -0.56
CA ALA A 503 12.82 -14.87 -0.97
C ALA A 503 12.49 -13.58 -1.76
N PRO A 504 11.67 -13.66 -2.82
CA PRO A 504 11.24 -12.48 -3.56
C PRO A 504 10.44 -11.53 -2.64
N PRO A 505 10.84 -10.25 -2.51
CA PRO A 505 10.11 -9.29 -1.69
C PRO A 505 8.85 -8.77 -2.39
N ARG A 506 8.09 -7.95 -1.65
CA ARG A 506 6.83 -7.34 -2.03
C ARG A 506 7.00 -5.81 -2.05
N GLY A 507 7.75 -5.36 -3.06
CA GLY A 507 8.05 -3.97 -3.34
C GLY A 507 6.87 -3.19 -3.94
N ASP A 508 7.16 -2.09 -4.63
CA ASP A 508 6.14 -1.15 -5.07
C ASP A 508 5.13 -1.75 -6.07
N PRO A 509 3.84 -1.37 -5.96
CA PRO A 509 2.81 -1.79 -6.90
C PRO A 509 3.05 -1.15 -8.27
N ARG A 510 2.99 -1.96 -9.32
CA ARG A 510 3.23 -1.59 -10.71
C ARG A 510 2.26 -2.31 -11.65
N LEU A 511 2.20 -1.88 -12.90
CA LEU A 511 1.57 -2.70 -13.94
C LEU A 511 2.50 -3.85 -14.32
N ALA A 512 1.92 -5.01 -14.62
CA ALA A 512 2.61 -6.09 -15.29
C ALA A 512 2.69 -5.78 -16.80
N GLU A 513 3.79 -6.19 -17.44
CA GLU A 513 4.04 -6.03 -18.89
C GLU A 513 3.39 -7.17 -19.70
#